data_AF-A0A5B8RXE0-F1
#
_entry.id   AF-A0A5B8RXE0-F1
#
_cell.length_a   1.000
_cell.length_b   1.000
_cell.length_c   1.000
_cell.angle_alpha   90.00
_cell.angle_beta   90.00
_cell.angle_gamma   90.00
#
_symmetry.space_group_name_H-M   'P 1'
#
loop_
_entity.id
_entity.type
_entity.pdbx_description
1 polymer ?
#
loop_
_entity_poly.entity_id
_entity_poly.type
_entity_poly.pdbx_seq_one_letter_code
_entity_poly.pdbx_strand_id
1 'polypeptide(L)'
;MNETIPAAGAVPDWADAPEGEGWNWLAQDADGRWFWYRTEPRLNWPGGVWRSNSRNQQFAGAGAPDAHWDASVRLRPGCVPPGPVPG
;
A
#
# COMPACT_ATOMS: atom_id res chain seq x y z
N MET A 1 -4.87 32.70 1.39
CA MET A 1 -4.79 31.46 0.61
C MET A 1 -3.59 30.71 1.15
N ASN A 2 -3.83 29.62 1.89
CA ASN A 2 -2.92 28.53 2.20
C ASN A 2 -3.66 27.70 3.24
N GLU A 3 -4.66 26.98 2.76
CA GLU A 3 -5.25 25.88 3.50
C GLU A 3 -4.15 24.84 3.61
N THR A 4 -3.52 24.73 4.77
CA THR A 4 -2.72 23.58 5.15
C THR A 4 -3.68 22.38 5.11
N ILE A 5 -3.78 21.73 3.94
CA ILE A 5 -4.49 20.47 3.81
C ILE A 5 -3.88 19.57 4.89
N PRO A 6 -4.65 19.10 5.89
CA PRO A 6 -4.11 18.15 6.84
C PRO A 6 -3.60 16.99 5.98
N ALA A 7 -2.29 16.73 6.02
CA ALA A 7 -1.68 15.65 5.26
C ALA A 7 -2.54 14.40 5.49
N ALA A 8 -3.16 13.91 4.41
CA ALA A 8 -4.11 12.80 4.45
C ALA A 8 -3.60 11.72 5.41
N GLY A 9 -4.41 11.38 6.42
CA GLY A 9 -4.05 10.63 7.62
C GLY A 9 -2.99 9.53 7.37
N ALA A 10 -1.75 9.95 7.63
CA ALA A 10 -0.46 9.26 7.58
C ALA A 10 -0.43 7.92 6.83
N VAL A 11 -0.03 7.96 5.56
CA VAL A 11 0.55 6.79 4.90
C VAL A 11 1.70 6.29 5.81
N PRO A 12 1.74 5.00 6.18
CA PRO A 12 2.81 4.45 7.00
C PRO A 12 4.19 4.74 6.41
N ASP A 13 5.15 5.07 7.27
CA ASP A 13 6.52 5.27 6.82
C ASP A 13 7.12 3.91 6.43
N TRP A 14 7.97 3.90 5.40
CA TRP A 14 8.68 2.69 5.01
C TRP A 14 9.74 2.27 6.05
N ALA A 15 10.05 3.14 7.01
CA ALA A 15 10.81 2.80 8.21
C ALA A 15 10.06 1.83 9.14
N ASP A 16 8.72 1.84 9.14
CA ASP A 16 7.88 0.90 9.89
C ASP A 16 7.64 -0.41 9.12
N ALA A 17 8.10 -0.50 7.87
CA ALA A 17 7.96 -1.71 7.09
C ALA A 17 8.80 -2.84 7.72
N PRO A 18 8.27 -4.08 7.80
CA PRO A 18 8.99 -5.19 8.40
C PRO A 18 10.35 -5.40 7.73
N GLU A 19 11.40 -5.52 8.55
CA GLU A 19 12.71 -5.96 8.07
C GLU A 19 12.58 -7.40 7.57
N GLY A 20 12.59 -7.58 6.25
CA GLY A 20 12.42 -8.88 5.61
C GLY A 20 12.34 -8.77 4.10
N GLU A 21 12.75 -9.83 3.41
CA GLU A 21 12.77 -9.85 1.94
C GLU A 21 11.35 -9.73 1.37
N GLY A 22 11.17 -8.71 0.53
CA GLY A 22 10.06 -8.62 -0.40
C GLY A 22 8.95 -7.64 -0.06
N TRP A 23 8.89 -7.02 1.13
CA TRP A 23 7.84 -6.05 1.52
C TRP A 23 7.94 -4.71 0.77
N ASN A 24 7.71 -4.76 -0.53
CA ASN A 24 7.94 -3.65 -1.45
C ASN A 24 6.65 -2.92 -1.82
N TRP A 25 5.50 -3.36 -1.32
CA TRP A 25 4.20 -2.84 -1.71
C TRP A 25 3.43 -2.39 -0.49
N LEU A 26 2.69 -1.31 -0.63
CA LEU A 26 1.84 -0.72 0.40
C LEU A 26 0.52 -0.33 -0.24
N ALA A 27 -0.60 -0.75 0.33
CA ALA A 27 -1.90 -0.33 -0.16
C ALA A 27 -2.87 -0.10 0.99
N GLN A 28 -3.87 0.74 0.74
CA GLN A 28 -4.93 1.04 1.67
C GLN A 28 -6.23 0.36 1.21
N ASP A 29 -6.90 -0.32 2.14
CA ASP A 29 -8.24 -0.84 1.93
C ASP A 29 -9.29 0.27 2.07
N ALA A 30 -10.53 0.03 1.60
CA ALA A 30 -11.64 0.98 1.69
C ALA A 30 -11.95 1.42 3.13
N ASP A 31 -11.64 0.57 4.11
CA ASP A 31 -11.78 0.88 5.55
C ASP A 31 -10.73 1.85 6.09
N GLY A 32 -9.78 2.30 5.26
CA GLY A 32 -8.69 3.20 5.65
C GLY A 32 -7.48 2.50 6.28
N ARG A 33 -7.49 1.17 6.36
CA ARG A 33 -6.38 0.38 6.89
C ARG A 33 -5.30 0.18 5.85
N TRP A 34 -4.06 0.36 6.25
CA TRP A 34 -2.88 0.14 5.44
C TRP A 34 -2.28 -1.23 5.69
N PHE A 35 -1.83 -1.85 4.61
CA PHE A 35 -1.17 -3.15 4.65
C PHE A 35 0.10 -3.13 3.79
N TRP A 36 1.17 -3.70 4.34
CA TRP A 36 2.36 -4.08 3.60
C TRP A 36 2.08 -5.34 2.81
N TYR A 37 2.63 -5.41 1.60
CA TYR A 37 2.56 -6.59 0.74
C TYR A 37 3.93 -6.97 0.18
N ARG A 38 4.15 -8.28 0.06
CA ARG A 38 5.36 -8.81 -0.57
C ARG A 38 5.31 -8.86 -2.10
N THR A 39 4.10 -9.04 -2.59
CA THR A 39 3.75 -9.12 -4.01
C THR A 39 2.74 -8.05 -4.31
N GLU A 40 2.66 -7.61 -5.57
CA GLU A 40 1.67 -6.64 -6.00
C GLU A 40 0.26 -7.13 -5.60
N PRO A 41 -0.45 -6.40 -4.72
CA PRO A 41 -1.79 -6.79 -4.33
C PRO A 41 -2.73 -6.62 -5.52
N ARG A 42 -3.66 -7.56 -5.68
CA ARG A 42 -4.67 -7.47 -6.74
C ARG A 42 -5.93 -6.82 -6.21
N LEU A 43 -6.41 -5.82 -6.92
CA LEU A 43 -7.67 -5.16 -6.62
C LEU A 43 -8.83 -6.15 -6.78
N ASN A 44 -9.48 -6.52 -5.68
CA ASN A 44 -10.61 -7.44 -5.69
C ASN A 44 -11.92 -6.65 -5.49
N TRP A 45 -12.47 -6.17 -6.62
CA TRP A 45 -13.61 -5.25 -6.71
C TRP A 45 -14.88 -5.58 -5.90
N PRO A 46 -15.28 -6.84 -5.61
CA PRO A 46 -16.51 -7.03 -4.84
C PRO A 46 -16.35 -6.82 -3.32
N GLY A 47 -15.13 -6.59 -2.80
CA GLY A 47 -14.86 -6.57 -1.36
C GLY A 47 -14.33 -5.27 -0.78
N GLY A 48 -14.00 -4.26 -1.59
CA GLY A 48 -13.43 -3.02 -1.05
C GLY A 48 -12.02 -3.18 -0.46
N VAL A 49 -11.33 -4.28 -0.77
CA VAL A 49 -10.03 -4.63 -0.14
C VAL A 49 -9.06 -5.19 -1.17
N TRP A 50 -7.79 -4.91 -0.95
CA TRP A 50 -6.66 -5.45 -1.70
C TRP A 50 -6.41 -6.92 -1.30
N ARG A 51 -6.58 -7.85 -2.25
CA ARG A 51 -6.31 -9.27 -1.99
C ARG A 51 -4.84 -9.61 -2.17
N SER A 52 -4.28 -10.25 -1.15
CA SER A 52 -3.06 -11.06 -1.22
C SER A 52 -3.21 -12.30 -0.32
N ASN A 53 -2.32 -13.28 -0.50
CA ASN A 53 -2.19 -14.37 0.47
C ASN A 53 -1.85 -13.79 1.85
N SER A 54 -2.44 -14.31 2.93
CA SER A 54 -2.17 -13.84 4.30
C SER A 54 -0.69 -13.94 4.70
N ARG A 55 0.09 -14.77 4.01
CA ARG A 55 1.57 -14.85 4.15
C ARG A 55 2.32 -13.66 3.53
N ASN A 56 1.67 -12.94 2.61
CA ASN A 56 2.22 -11.84 1.83
C ASN A 56 1.53 -10.51 2.17
N GLN A 57 0.74 -10.46 3.24
CA GLN A 57 0.05 -9.26 3.72
C GLN A 57 0.34 -9.08 5.21
N GLN A 58 0.69 -7.87 5.62
CA GLN A 58 0.88 -7.52 7.03
C GLN A 58 0.28 -6.16 7.32
N PHE A 59 -0.43 -6.04 8.43
CA PHE A 59 -1.00 -4.76 8.85
C PHE A 59 0.11 -3.74 9.10
N ALA A 60 0.03 -2.59 8.44
CA ALA A 60 1.00 -1.51 8.52
C ALA A 60 0.52 -0.42 9.49
N GLY A 61 -0.78 -0.12 9.47
CA GLY A 61 -1.35 0.95 10.28
C GLY A 61 -2.79 1.28 9.88
N ALA A 62 -3.42 2.17 10.62
CA ALA A 62 -4.74 2.70 10.30
C ALA A 62 -4.61 4.18 9.92
N GLY A 63 -5.14 4.53 8.75
CA GLY A 63 -5.23 5.90 8.25
C GLY A 63 -6.69 6.34 8.11
N ALA A 64 -6.89 7.52 7.52
CA ALA A 64 -8.22 7.97 7.12
C ALA A 64 -8.68 7.18 5.90
N PRO A 65 -9.95 6.72 5.82
CA PRO A 65 -10.48 6.06 4.64
C PRO A 65 -10.40 7.00 3.44
N ASP A 66 -9.80 6.52 2.35
CA ASP A 66 -9.69 7.25 1.08
C ASP A 66 -10.75 6.75 0.10
N ALA A 67 -11.42 7.67 -0.60
CA ALA A 67 -12.37 7.32 -1.65
C ALA A 67 -11.68 6.71 -2.88
N HIS A 68 -10.37 6.98 -3.04
CA HIS A 68 -9.50 6.44 -4.09
C HIS A 68 -8.57 5.35 -3.58
N TRP A 69 -8.99 4.60 -2.55
CA TRP A 69 -8.25 3.48 -1.99
C TRP A 69 -7.81 2.45 -3.05
N ASP A 70 -8.55 2.31 -4.16
CA ASP A 70 -8.24 1.45 -5.30
C ASP A 70 -7.03 1.91 -6.12
N ALA A 71 -6.62 3.18 -5.97
CA ALA A 71 -5.41 3.75 -6.56
C ALA A 71 -4.31 4.00 -5.51
N SER A 72 -4.51 3.57 -4.26
CA SER A 72 -3.58 3.80 -3.15
C SER A 72 -2.37 2.86 -3.13
N VAL A 73 -2.26 1.93 -4.08
CA VAL A 73 -1.12 1.01 -4.16
C VAL A 73 0.17 1.75 -4.49
N ARG A 74 1.19 1.54 -3.66
CA ARG A 74 2.48 2.21 -3.74
C ARG A 74 3.60 1.18 -3.65
N LEU A 75 4.64 1.40 -4.45
CA LEU A 75 5.91 0.67 -4.37
C LEU A 75 6.86 1.38 -3.42
N ARG A 76 7.68 0.58 -2.73
CA ARG A 76 8.75 1.07 -1.86
C ARG A 76 9.73 1.86 -2.72
N PRO A 77 10.01 3.14 -2.37
CA PRO A 77 10.99 3.92 -3.10
C PRO A 77 12.36 3.23 -3.01
N GLY A 78 12.97 2.96 -4.17
CA GLY A 78 14.22 2.20 -4.30
C GLY A 78 14.05 0.70 -4.59
N CYS A 79 12.83 0.16 -4.53
CA CYS A 79 12.54 -1.13 -5.15
C CYS A 79 12.41 -0.91 -6.65
N VAL A 80 13.32 -1.50 -7.44
CA VAL A 80 13.15 -1.62 -8.88
C VAL A 80 12.09 -2.70 -9.08
N PRO A 81 10.85 -2.39 -9.51
CA PRO A 81 9.96 -3.45 -9.98
C PRO A 81 10.71 -4.19 -11.09
N PRO A 82 10.64 -5.52 -11.20
CA PRO A 82 11.29 -6.23 -12.31
C PRO A 82 10.80 -5.55 -13.59
N GLY A 83 11.68 -4.79 -14.22
CA GLY A 83 11.33 -4.05 -15.42
C GLY A 83 10.85 -5.03 -16.48
N PRO A 84 10.04 -4.60 -17.44
CA PRO A 84 9.79 -5.43 -18.61
C PRO A 84 11.16 -5.82 -19.17
N VAL A 85 11.45 -7.12 -19.20
CA VAL A 85 12.63 -7.64 -19.89
C VAL A 85 12.58 -7.06 -21.32
N PRO A 86 13.56 -6.26 -21.76
CA PRO A 86 13.60 -5.87 -23.17
C PRO A 86 13.81 -7.16 -23.97
N GLY A 87 12.87 -7.43 -24.88
CA GLY A 87 12.98 -8.49 -25.87
C GLY A 87 13.99 -8.15 -26.96
#